data_AF-A0A1F9RDA7-F1
#
_entry.id   AF-A0A1F9RDA7-F1
#
_cell.length_a   1.000
_cell.length_b   1.000
_cell.length_c   1.000
_cell.angle_alpha   90.00
_cell.angle_beta   90.00
_cell.angle_gamma   90.00
#
_symmetry.space_group_name_H-M   'P 1'
#
loop_
_entity.id
_entity.type
_entity.pdbx_description
1 polymer ?
#
loop_
_entity_poly.entity_id
_entity_poly.type
_entity_poly.pdbx_seq_one_letter_code
_entity_poly.pdbx_strand_id
1 'polypeptide(L)'
;MNKLLISAIFLLCGSALQAAEADHFTLEDGQMVDITEPVNRLANEGLQAAIDDLNAQGGCDDTRAAEERLYERLTDVFSNHKKGQLVQAILHGDLPRTVIPLKESLYGEWSIWNGFLLGRKGAAKSPLALSPLIKIGDTVIGADKLEHMFGMGLRYFNKHYLEDRPLVSVLKNGIFKEKTALGGNMLATGVFSYADLSANFNGMRFWNHMLQKRDDVLGARHNIGPYLTCQAGKWTRNPERPIDFRNYVDVTMQESMNCSKFATNGGVKKFQEALIKMQNRDKSRTFSCPVSPRALNEVARKYEVEIAGDSRGSKIDHWIINRDGNEKVSYFNEF
;
A
#
# COMPACT_ATOMS: atom_id res chain seq x y z
N MET A 1 23.82 20.73 -42.57
CA MET A 1 22.36 20.87 -42.41
C MET A 1 21.78 19.52 -42.05
N ASN A 2 20.82 19.55 -41.13
CA ASN A 2 19.90 18.49 -40.69
C ASN A 2 20.41 17.44 -39.68
N LYS A 3 20.26 17.89 -38.43
CA LYS A 3 20.07 17.15 -37.18
C LYS A 3 19.04 16.02 -37.34
N LEU A 4 19.40 14.80 -36.96
CA LEU A 4 18.46 13.72 -36.70
C LEU A 4 19.13 12.67 -35.79
N LEU A 5 19.09 12.92 -34.48
CA LEU A 5 19.28 11.89 -33.45
C LEU A 5 18.82 12.43 -32.09
N ILE A 6 17.50 12.56 -31.93
CA ILE A 6 16.86 12.56 -30.61
C ILE A 6 15.60 11.71 -30.74
N SER A 7 15.69 10.45 -30.32
CA SER A 7 14.53 9.65 -29.94
C SER A 7 14.98 8.54 -29.02
N ALA A 8 14.17 8.33 -27.97
CA ALA A 8 14.29 7.32 -26.90
C ALA A 8 15.03 7.74 -25.62
N ILE A 9 14.67 8.90 -25.04
CA ILE A 9 14.56 8.96 -23.58
C ILE A 9 13.18 8.40 -23.25
N PHE A 10 13.14 7.11 -22.92
CA PHE A 10 11.98 6.49 -22.27
C PHE A 10 11.62 7.33 -21.05
N LEU A 11 10.36 7.76 -20.99
CA LEU A 11 9.70 8.33 -19.82
C LEU A 11 9.82 7.37 -18.63
N LEU A 12 10.94 7.45 -17.91
CA LEU A 12 11.08 7.07 -16.52
C LEU A 12 10.47 8.18 -15.64
N CYS A 13 9.20 8.51 -15.89
CA CYS A 13 8.36 9.10 -14.84
C CYS A 13 7.88 7.97 -13.92
N GLY A 14 8.84 7.20 -13.39
CA GLY A 14 8.61 6.36 -12.24
C GLY A 14 8.38 7.29 -11.07
N SER A 15 7.12 7.57 -10.76
CA SER A 15 6.75 8.13 -9.46
C SER A 15 7.44 7.27 -8.40
N ALA A 16 8.48 7.84 -7.78
CA ALA A 16 9.23 7.22 -6.70
C ALA A 16 8.23 7.00 -5.56
N LEU A 17 7.79 5.76 -5.41
CA LEU A 17 7.01 5.35 -4.26
C LEU A 17 7.93 5.40 -3.04
N GLN A 18 7.37 5.83 -1.93
CA GLN A 18 8.08 5.83 -0.66
C GLN A 18 8.26 4.38 -0.20
N ALA A 19 9.48 3.86 -0.28
CA ALA A 19 9.86 2.62 0.41
C ALA A 19 10.20 2.98 1.87
N ALA A 20 9.23 3.45 2.65
CA ALA A 20 9.43 3.69 4.08
C ALA A 20 8.77 2.56 4.86
N GLU A 21 9.45 2.06 5.88
CA GLU A 21 8.91 0.99 6.73
C GLU A 21 8.01 1.57 7.82
N ALA A 22 7.12 0.74 8.36
CA ALA A 22 6.25 1.11 9.48
C ALA A 22 6.58 0.27 10.72
N ASP A 23 6.84 0.93 11.86
CA ASP A 23 7.12 0.21 13.10
C ASP A 23 5.86 -0.06 13.91
N HIS A 24 5.18 -1.17 13.61
CA HIS A 24 4.02 -1.67 14.35
C HIS A 24 4.34 -2.39 15.68
N PHE A 25 5.58 -2.34 16.15
CA PHE A 25 6.00 -3.05 17.37
C PHE A 25 6.19 -2.12 18.55
N THR A 26 6.77 -0.93 18.32
CA THR A 26 7.18 -0.05 19.43
C THR A 26 6.04 0.42 20.30
N LEU A 27 4.92 0.81 19.69
CA LEU A 27 3.75 1.31 20.40
C LEU A 27 2.57 0.34 20.30
N GLU A 28 1.65 0.43 21.23
CA GLU A 28 0.40 -0.34 21.18
C GLU A 28 -0.64 0.37 20.31
N ASP A 29 -1.44 -0.39 19.57
CA ASP A 29 -2.51 0.13 18.73
C ASP A 29 -3.56 0.97 19.50
N GLY A 30 -3.75 0.67 20.78
CA GLY A 30 -4.65 1.40 21.68
C GLY A 30 -4.20 2.83 21.99
N GLN A 31 -2.93 3.17 21.73
CA GLN A 31 -2.36 4.49 22.00
C GLN A 31 -2.57 5.48 20.85
N MET A 32 -3.10 5.02 19.72
CA MET A 32 -3.25 5.83 18.50
C MET A 32 -4.68 6.32 18.33
N VAL A 33 -4.82 7.60 17.96
CA VAL A 33 -6.11 8.23 17.68
C VAL A 33 -6.62 7.71 16.34
N ASP A 34 -7.86 7.23 16.31
CA ASP A 34 -8.55 6.87 15.08
C ASP A 34 -8.86 8.13 14.27
N ILE A 35 -8.37 8.17 13.03
CA ILE A 35 -8.56 9.29 12.08
C ILE A 35 -9.44 8.90 10.89
N THR A 36 -10.19 7.80 10.98
CA THR A 36 -11.09 7.32 9.91
C THR A 36 -11.98 8.42 9.36
N GLU A 37 -12.72 9.12 10.24
CA GLU A 37 -13.67 10.14 9.83
C GLU A 37 -13.00 11.30 9.08
N PRO A 38 -11.91 11.92 9.59
CA PRO A 38 -11.14 12.89 8.82
C PRO A 38 -10.60 12.39 7.47
N VAL A 39 -10.05 11.17 7.42
CA VAL A 39 -9.46 10.61 6.19
C VAL A 39 -10.56 10.32 5.16
N ASN A 40 -11.67 9.73 5.57
CA ASN A 40 -12.83 9.49 4.69
C ASN A 40 -13.43 10.81 4.17
N ARG A 41 -13.55 11.83 5.03
CA ARG A 41 -14.01 13.15 4.61
C ARG A 41 -13.12 13.75 3.53
N LEU A 42 -11.80 13.80 3.76
CA LEU A 42 -10.85 14.34 2.77
C LEU A 42 -10.89 13.58 1.45
N ALA A 43 -11.03 12.25 1.48
CA ALA A 43 -11.17 11.45 0.26
C ALA A 43 -12.44 11.76 -0.52
N ASN A 44 -13.59 11.88 0.17
CA ASN A 44 -14.86 12.17 -0.50
C ASN A 44 -14.97 13.62 -0.98
N GLU A 45 -14.35 14.57 -0.29
CA GLU A 45 -14.22 15.97 -0.72
C GLU A 45 -13.27 16.09 -1.93
N GLY A 46 -12.11 15.42 -1.89
CA GLY A 46 -11.19 15.37 -3.01
C GLY A 46 -11.82 14.71 -4.25
N LEU A 47 -12.54 13.61 -4.06
CA LEU A 47 -13.32 12.99 -5.14
C LEU A 47 -14.33 13.98 -5.74
N GLN A 48 -15.07 14.71 -4.90
CA GLN A 48 -16.04 15.71 -5.36
C GLN A 48 -15.35 16.81 -6.19
N ALA A 49 -14.25 17.36 -5.69
CA ALA A 49 -13.50 18.39 -6.41
C ALA A 49 -12.94 17.89 -7.76
N ALA A 50 -12.48 16.64 -7.81
CA ALA A 50 -11.99 16.03 -9.04
C ALA A 50 -13.11 15.85 -10.09
N ILE A 51 -14.30 15.40 -9.69
CA ILE A 51 -15.43 15.25 -10.63
C ILE A 51 -16.00 16.59 -11.08
N ASP A 52 -16.01 17.60 -10.20
CA ASP A 52 -16.48 18.95 -10.55
C ASP A 52 -15.58 19.57 -11.63
N ASP A 53 -14.26 19.39 -11.51
CA ASP A 53 -13.30 19.84 -12.52
C ASP A 53 -13.47 19.10 -13.86
N LEU A 54 -13.65 17.77 -13.84
CA LEU A 54 -13.90 17.01 -15.07
C LEU A 54 -15.22 17.43 -15.74
N ASN A 55 -16.26 17.69 -14.95
CA ASN A 55 -17.54 18.17 -15.46
C ASN A 55 -17.45 19.56 -16.09
N ALA A 56 -16.59 20.44 -15.55
CA ALA A 56 -16.30 21.74 -16.16
C ALA A 56 -15.54 21.60 -17.50
N GLN A 57 -14.80 20.51 -17.71
CA GLN A 57 -14.02 20.23 -18.92
C GLN A 57 -14.75 19.37 -19.97
N GLY A 58 -16.05 19.10 -19.78
CA GLY A 58 -16.88 18.37 -20.74
C GLY A 58 -17.53 17.09 -20.20
N GLY A 59 -17.27 16.72 -18.93
CA GLY A 59 -17.98 15.64 -18.25
C GLY A 59 -17.52 14.24 -18.67
N CYS A 60 -18.49 13.36 -18.90
CA CYS A 60 -18.26 11.93 -19.08
C CYS A 60 -19.08 11.34 -20.23
N ASP A 61 -18.59 10.20 -20.72
CA ASP A 61 -19.26 9.34 -21.69
C ASP A 61 -18.86 7.88 -21.41
N ASP A 62 -19.38 6.93 -22.21
CA ASP A 62 -19.09 5.50 -22.05
C ASP A 62 -17.75 5.06 -22.66
N THR A 63 -16.92 6.01 -23.12
CA THR A 63 -15.64 5.69 -23.75
C THR A 63 -14.56 5.36 -22.73
N ARG A 64 -13.61 4.51 -23.14
CA ARG A 64 -12.39 4.24 -22.39
C ARG A 64 -11.58 5.52 -22.11
N ALA A 65 -11.61 6.48 -23.03
CA ALA A 65 -10.89 7.74 -22.86
C ALA A 65 -11.46 8.59 -21.71
N ALA A 66 -12.78 8.60 -21.51
CA ALA A 66 -13.38 9.28 -20.35
C ALA A 66 -13.02 8.59 -19.03
N GLU A 67 -12.99 7.26 -19.00
CA GLU A 67 -12.53 6.47 -17.85
C GLU A 67 -11.06 6.73 -17.52
N GLU A 68 -10.17 6.76 -18.52
CA GLU A 68 -8.75 7.05 -18.32
C GLU A 68 -8.51 8.48 -17.81
N ARG A 69 -9.21 9.48 -18.36
CA ARG A 69 -9.16 10.87 -17.86
C ARG A 69 -9.62 10.98 -16.41
N LEU A 70 -10.67 10.25 -16.04
CA LEU A 70 -11.15 10.21 -14.65
C LEU A 70 -10.04 9.67 -13.74
N TYR A 71 -9.48 8.50 -14.04
CA TYR A 71 -8.44 7.90 -13.21
C TYR A 71 -7.18 8.75 -13.12
N GLU A 72 -6.77 9.38 -14.23
CA GLU A 72 -5.66 10.33 -14.22
C GLU A 72 -5.93 11.51 -13.28
N ARG A 73 -7.11 12.13 -13.36
CA ARG A 73 -7.48 13.25 -12.49
C ARG A 73 -7.57 12.83 -11.01
N LEU A 74 -8.12 11.65 -10.74
CA LEU A 74 -8.19 11.10 -9.38
C LEU A 74 -6.80 10.89 -8.75
N THR A 75 -5.72 10.79 -9.53
CA THR A 75 -4.36 10.72 -8.98
C THR A 75 -3.88 12.02 -8.33
N ASP A 76 -4.57 13.14 -8.54
CA ASP A 76 -4.29 14.38 -7.80
C ASP A 76 -4.74 14.26 -6.34
N VAL A 77 -5.75 13.42 -6.07
CA VAL A 77 -6.26 13.14 -4.73
C VAL A 77 -5.58 11.91 -4.15
N PHE A 78 -5.62 10.81 -4.91
CA PHE A 78 -5.17 9.47 -4.53
C PHE A 78 -3.87 9.12 -5.24
N SER A 79 -2.75 9.49 -4.64
CA SER A 79 -1.41 9.14 -5.11
C SER A 79 -0.44 9.16 -3.93
N ASN A 80 0.86 9.29 -4.20
CA ASN A 80 1.91 9.33 -3.17
C ASN A 80 2.10 10.74 -2.56
N HIS A 81 2.97 10.85 -1.55
CA HIS A 81 3.36 12.10 -0.89
C HIS A 81 3.79 13.25 -1.82
N LYS A 82 4.20 12.99 -3.07
CA LYS A 82 4.61 14.06 -4.00
C LYS A 82 3.43 14.77 -4.65
N LYS A 83 2.31 14.07 -4.82
CA LYS A 83 1.18 14.52 -5.64
C LYS A 83 -0.17 14.40 -4.95
N GLY A 84 -0.42 13.30 -4.26
CA GLY A 84 -1.73 12.97 -3.71
C GLY A 84 -2.09 13.85 -2.51
N GLN A 85 -3.15 14.65 -2.65
CA GLN A 85 -3.66 15.53 -1.60
C GLN A 85 -3.90 14.79 -0.28
N LEU A 86 -4.48 13.58 -0.32
CA LEU A 86 -4.82 12.84 0.89
C LEU A 86 -3.57 12.44 1.69
N VAL A 87 -2.57 11.87 1.02
CA VAL A 87 -1.32 11.47 1.68
C VAL A 87 -0.56 12.69 2.17
N GLN A 88 -0.55 13.79 1.41
CA GLN A 88 0.06 15.04 1.86
C GLN A 88 -0.63 15.61 3.10
N ALA A 89 -1.96 15.58 3.17
CA ALA A 89 -2.70 16.02 4.35
C ALA A 89 -2.34 15.18 5.59
N ILE A 90 -2.12 13.87 5.41
CA ILE A 90 -1.69 12.99 6.50
C ILE A 90 -0.25 13.28 6.92
N LEU A 91 0.70 13.41 5.98
CA LEU A 91 2.12 13.54 6.28
C LEU A 91 2.55 14.95 6.69
N HIS A 92 1.86 15.98 6.19
CA HIS A 92 2.25 17.38 6.32
C HIS A 92 1.16 18.28 6.89
N GLY A 93 -0.10 17.82 6.95
CA GLY A 93 -1.19 18.55 7.59
C GLY A 93 -1.30 18.27 9.10
N ASP A 94 -2.45 18.69 9.65
CA ASP A 94 -2.77 18.68 11.08
C ASP A 94 -3.46 17.40 11.57
N LEU A 95 -3.58 16.39 10.69
CA LEU A 95 -4.17 15.12 11.10
C LEU A 95 -3.29 14.43 12.16
N PRO A 96 -3.91 13.90 13.24
CA PRO A 96 -3.17 13.11 14.22
C PRO A 96 -2.44 11.95 13.56
N ARG A 97 -1.14 11.84 13.84
CA ARG A 97 -0.28 10.74 13.40
C ARG A 97 0.75 10.45 14.46
N THR A 98 1.17 9.20 14.54
CA THR A 98 2.19 8.76 15.49
C THR A 98 3.52 8.61 14.78
N VAL A 99 4.50 9.43 15.18
CA VAL A 99 5.86 9.39 14.63
C VAL A 99 6.78 8.75 15.67
N ILE A 100 7.38 7.62 15.32
CA ILE A 100 8.41 6.98 16.15
C ILE A 100 9.78 7.44 15.64
N PRO A 101 10.63 8.08 16.46
CA PRO A 101 11.99 8.41 16.05
C PRO A 101 12.75 7.14 15.65
N LEU A 102 13.49 7.17 14.53
CA LEU A 102 14.19 5.98 14.02
C LEU A 102 15.04 5.29 15.08
N LYS A 103 15.72 6.05 15.96
CA LYS A 103 16.56 5.51 17.04
C LYS A 103 15.81 4.84 18.18
N GLU A 104 14.53 5.14 18.33
CA GLU A 104 13.63 4.54 19.31
C GLU A 104 12.83 3.37 18.72
N SER A 105 12.78 3.29 17.38
CA SER A 105 12.11 2.24 16.63
C SER A 105 12.83 0.89 16.68
N LEU A 106 12.12 -0.15 16.24
CA LEU A 106 12.65 -1.49 15.96
C LEU A 106 13.85 -1.47 15.00
N TYR A 107 13.91 -0.49 14.10
CA TYR A 107 14.98 -0.29 13.14
C TYR A 107 16.14 0.58 13.67
N GLY A 108 16.19 0.91 14.97
CA GLY A 108 17.17 1.85 15.53
C GLY A 108 18.65 1.48 15.35
N GLU A 109 18.92 0.17 15.21
CA GLU A 109 20.26 -0.38 14.95
C GLU A 109 20.52 -0.71 13.47
N TRP A 110 19.63 -0.30 12.54
CA TRP A 110 19.87 -0.51 11.11
C TRP A 110 21.16 0.18 10.67
N SER A 111 21.88 -0.49 9.77
CA SER A 111 23.09 0.03 9.13
C SER A 111 22.97 -0.15 7.63
N ILE A 112 23.80 0.57 6.87
CA ILE A 112 23.75 0.54 5.39
C ILE A 112 23.89 -0.87 4.79
N TRP A 113 24.46 -1.81 5.55
CA TRP A 113 24.64 -3.22 5.18
C TRP A 113 23.36 -4.07 5.30
N ASN A 114 22.33 -3.56 5.96
CA ASN A 114 21.03 -4.22 6.11
C ASN A 114 19.92 -3.46 5.37
N GLY A 115 20.26 -2.30 4.78
CA GLY A 115 19.32 -1.36 4.19
C GLY A 115 19.94 0.01 4.09
N PHE A 116 20.31 0.45 2.89
CA PHE A 116 21.01 1.71 2.68
C PHE A 116 20.17 2.94 3.08
N LEU A 117 18.88 2.97 2.71
CA LEU A 117 17.99 4.10 2.99
C LEU A 117 17.70 4.26 4.48
N LEU A 118 17.48 3.14 5.20
CA LEU A 118 17.28 3.11 6.65
C LEU A 118 18.58 3.33 7.44
N GLY A 119 19.69 2.78 6.95
CA GLY A 119 20.95 2.74 7.69
C GLY A 119 21.87 3.95 7.51
N ARG A 120 21.56 4.87 6.60
CA ARG A 120 22.37 6.08 6.36
C ARG A 120 22.15 7.13 7.45
N LYS A 121 23.17 7.93 7.75
CA LYS A 121 23.11 8.97 8.82
C LYS A 121 21.94 9.95 8.69
N GLY A 122 21.49 10.23 7.46
CA GLY A 122 20.35 11.13 7.20
C GLY A 122 18.97 10.49 7.36
N ALA A 123 18.88 9.16 7.56
CA ALA A 123 17.61 8.43 7.64
C ALA A 123 16.72 8.95 8.78
N ALA A 124 17.29 9.21 9.95
CA ALA A 124 16.55 9.72 11.13
C ALA A 124 15.90 11.10 10.92
N LYS A 125 16.29 11.84 9.87
CA LYS A 125 15.73 13.15 9.52
C LYS A 125 14.76 13.08 8.33
N SER A 126 14.55 11.89 7.77
CA SER A 126 13.79 11.70 6.54
C SER A 126 12.50 10.94 6.82
N PRO A 127 11.33 11.47 6.42
CA PRO A 127 10.07 10.71 6.48
C PRO A 127 10.11 9.48 5.56
N LEU A 128 11.07 9.41 4.63
CA LEU A 128 11.29 8.27 3.75
C LEU A 128 11.95 7.07 4.44
N ALA A 129 12.40 7.21 5.70
CA ALA A 129 13.02 6.12 6.44
C ALA A 129 11.97 5.33 7.23
N LEU A 130 11.23 6.01 8.09
CA LEU A 130 10.16 5.41 8.88
C LEU A 130 8.88 6.20 8.67
N SER A 131 7.85 5.51 8.20
CA SER A 131 6.54 6.04 7.94
C SER A 131 5.78 6.31 9.25
N PRO A 132 5.08 7.45 9.38
CA PRO A 132 4.22 7.67 10.52
C PRO A 132 3.06 6.68 10.53
N LEU A 133 2.63 6.30 11.72
CA LEU A 133 1.49 5.42 11.91
C LEU A 133 0.19 6.24 12.02
N ILE A 134 -0.86 5.70 11.44
CA ILE A 134 -2.23 6.21 11.52
C ILE A 134 -3.17 5.06 11.87
N LYS A 135 -4.30 5.39 12.49
CA LYS A 135 -5.33 4.41 12.79
C LYS A 135 -6.58 4.67 11.95
N ILE A 136 -7.06 3.62 11.29
CA ILE A 136 -8.30 3.59 10.51
C ILE A 136 -9.17 2.44 11.07
N GLY A 137 -10.23 2.82 11.78
CA GLY A 137 -11.09 1.92 12.53
C GLY A 137 -10.29 1.25 13.63
N ASP A 138 -10.29 -0.08 13.62
CA ASP A 138 -9.55 -0.88 14.59
C ASP A 138 -8.12 -1.21 14.15
N THR A 139 -7.68 -0.75 12.97
CA THR A 139 -6.38 -1.12 12.39
C THR A 139 -5.42 0.07 12.37
N VAL A 140 -4.22 -0.14 12.89
CA VAL A 140 -3.09 0.78 12.70
C VAL A 140 -2.35 0.42 11.42
N ILE A 141 -1.99 1.38 10.57
CA ILE A 141 -1.15 1.16 9.40
C ILE A 141 -0.07 2.24 9.32
N GLY A 142 1.01 1.97 8.62
CA GLY A 142 1.90 3.04 8.16
C GLY A 142 1.18 3.90 7.10
N ALA A 143 1.39 5.21 7.13
CA ALA A 143 0.79 6.12 6.15
C ALA A 143 1.26 5.82 4.70
N ASP A 144 2.48 5.31 4.55
CA ASP A 144 3.04 4.75 3.31
C ASP A 144 2.13 3.67 2.68
N LYS A 145 1.39 2.89 3.47
CA LYS A 145 0.46 1.87 2.94
C LYS A 145 -0.64 2.50 2.08
N LEU A 146 -1.03 3.74 2.35
CA LEU A 146 -1.94 4.49 1.47
C LEU A 146 -1.27 4.88 0.15
N GLU A 147 0.03 5.17 0.12
CA GLU A 147 0.76 5.40 -1.14
C GLU A 147 0.81 4.14 -2.00
N HIS A 148 1.04 2.99 -1.36
CA HIS A 148 0.99 1.68 -1.99
C HIS A 148 -0.40 1.39 -2.55
N MET A 149 -1.44 1.60 -1.73
CA MET A 149 -2.84 1.45 -2.11
C MET A 149 -3.20 2.32 -3.33
N PHE A 150 -2.78 3.60 -3.35
CA PHE A 150 -3.13 4.49 -4.45
C PHE A 150 -2.21 4.30 -5.67
N GLY A 151 -0.91 4.39 -5.50
CA GLY A 151 0.05 4.38 -6.61
C GLY A 151 0.25 2.99 -7.21
N MET A 152 0.60 2.00 -6.39
CA MET A 152 0.79 0.63 -6.88
C MET A 152 -0.53 -0.09 -7.13
N GLY A 153 -1.56 0.18 -6.33
CA GLY A 153 -2.91 -0.30 -6.58
C GLY A 153 -3.46 0.17 -7.93
N LEU A 154 -3.23 1.44 -8.33
CA LEU A 154 -3.65 1.91 -9.66
C LEU A 154 -2.91 1.17 -10.77
N ARG A 155 -1.62 0.91 -10.58
CA ARG A 155 -0.82 0.12 -11.54
C ARG A 155 -1.33 -1.32 -11.64
N TYR A 156 -1.75 -1.93 -10.53
CA TYR A 156 -2.36 -3.26 -10.55
C TYR A 156 -3.70 -3.23 -11.29
N PHE A 157 -4.54 -2.24 -10.98
CA PHE A 157 -5.83 -2.03 -11.63
C PHE A 157 -5.69 -1.86 -13.14
N ASN A 158 -4.83 -0.94 -13.59
CA ASN A 158 -4.60 -0.70 -15.02
C ASN A 158 -4.13 -1.97 -15.73
N LYS A 159 -3.15 -2.66 -15.15
CA LYS A 159 -2.62 -3.90 -15.75
C LYS A 159 -3.67 -5.00 -15.82
N HIS A 160 -4.43 -5.21 -14.75
CA HIS A 160 -5.38 -6.31 -14.70
C HIS A 160 -6.64 -6.02 -15.52
N TYR A 161 -7.24 -4.84 -15.36
CA TYR A 161 -8.57 -4.55 -15.86
C TYR A 161 -8.63 -3.69 -17.13
N LEU A 162 -7.58 -2.90 -17.41
CA LEU A 162 -7.52 -2.04 -18.61
C LEU A 162 -6.59 -2.60 -19.69
N GLU A 163 -5.59 -3.41 -19.30
CA GLU A 163 -4.68 -4.13 -20.19
C GLU A 163 -4.97 -5.65 -20.23
N ASP A 164 -6.02 -6.11 -19.55
CA ASP A 164 -6.46 -7.52 -19.51
C ASP A 164 -5.35 -8.53 -19.15
N ARG A 165 -4.38 -8.14 -18.31
CA ARG A 165 -3.34 -9.06 -17.86
C ARG A 165 -3.88 -10.00 -16.78
N PRO A 166 -3.51 -11.30 -16.79
CA PRO A 166 -3.88 -12.22 -15.72
C PRO A 166 -3.43 -11.73 -14.34
N LEU A 167 -4.29 -11.87 -13.32
CA LEU A 167 -4.02 -11.38 -11.97
C LEU A 167 -2.72 -11.94 -11.39
N VAL A 168 -2.43 -13.23 -11.62
CA VAL A 168 -1.14 -13.86 -11.21
C VAL A 168 0.06 -13.10 -11.75
N SER A 169 0.01 -12.66 -13.01
CA SER A 169 1.10 -11.90 -13.64
C SER A 169 1.29 -10.54 -12.98
N VAL A 170 0.18 -9.88 -12.60
CA VAL A 170 0.19 -8.60 -11.90
C VAL A 170 0.79 -8.74 -10.50
N LEU A 171 0.35 -9.74 -9.72
CA LEU A 171 0.86 -10.01 -8.37
C LEU A 171 2.36 -10.37 -8.39
N LYS A 172 2.78 -11.26 -9.30
CA LYS A 172 4.20 -11.61 -9.50
C LYS A 172 5.05 -10.39 -9.84
N ASN A 173 4.57 -9.51 -10.72
CA ASN A 173 5.29 -8.29 -11.06
C ASN A 173 5.41 -7.35 -9.86
N GLY A 174 4.38 -7.28 -9.03
CA GLY A 174 4.38 -6.56 -7.77
C GLY A 174 5.46 -7.01 -6.81
N ILE A 175 5.49 -8.32 -6.52
CA ILE A 175 6.52 -8.95 -5.69
C ILE A 175 7.91 -8.71 -6.25
N PHE A 176 8.09 -8.86 -7.57
CA PHE A 176 9.37 -8.60 -8.21
C PHE A 176 9.83 -7.15 -7.99
N LYS A 177 8.93 -6.17 -8.14
CA LYS A 177 9.24 -4.77 -7.86
C LYS A 177 9.58 -4.54 -6.39
N GLU A 178 8.83 -5.16 -5.49
CA GLU A 178 9.09 -5.08 -4.06
C GLU A 178 10.49 -5.58 -3.70
N LYS A 179 10.89 -6.73 -4.26
CA LYS A 179 12.24 -7.30 -4.05
C LYS A 179 13.39 -6.49 -4.62
N THR A 180 13.17 -5.73 -5.69
CA THR A 180 14.26 -5.19 -6.53
C THR A 180 14.37 -3.67 -6.51
N ALA A 181 13.24 -2.97 -6.54
CA ALA A 181 13.16 -1.53 -6.77
C ALA A 181 12.48 -0.76 -5.64
N LEU A 182 11.74 -1.44 -4.75
CA LEU A 182 11.13 -0.85 -3.55
C LEU A 182 11.88 -1.35 -2.30
N GLY A 183 11.20 -1.69 -1.21
CA GLY A 183 11.82 -1.91 0.11
C GLY A 183 12.77 -3.10 0.16
N GLY A 184 12.41 -4.21 -0.49
CA GLY A 184 13.07 -5.51 -0.32
C GLY A 184 14.53 -5.62 -0.78
N ASN A 185 15.08 -4.61 -1.45
CA ASN A 185 16.49 -4.59 -1.86
C ASN A 185 17.36 -3.90 -0.80
N MET A 186 18.58 -4.39 -0.58
CA MET A 186 19.56 -3.78 0.33
C MET A 186 19.90 -2.31 -0.02
N LEU A 187 19.79 -1.92 -1.29
CA LEU A 187 19.98 -0.52 -1.72
C LEU A 187 18.82 0.41 -1.30
N ALA A 188 17.68 -0.16 -0.92
CA ALA A 188 16.53 0.53 -0.35
C ALA A 188 16.51 0.37 1.17
N THR A 189 15.40 -0.07 1.76
CA THR A 189 15.28 -0.34 3.20
C THR A 189 15.84 -1.70 3.59
N GLY A 190 15.93 -2.63 2.63
CA GLY A 190 16.30 -4.02 2.86
C GLY A 190 15.19 -4.85 3.49
N VAL A 191 13.96 -4.34 3.49
CA VAL A 191 12.78 -4.95 4.12
C VAL A 191 11.74 -5.21 3.03
N PHE A 192 11.42 -6.48 2.83
CA PHE A 192 10.38 -6.93 1.91
C PHE A 192 9.07 -7.03 2.70
N SER A 193 8.19 -6.06 2.52
CA SER A 193 6.96 -5.92 3.30
C SER A 193 5.78 -6.63 2.61
N TYR A 194 5.22 -7.65 3.27
CA TYR A 194 3.95 -8.25 2.81
C TYR A 194 2.76 -7.33 3.07
N ALA A 195 2.85 -6.46 4.07
CA ALA A 195 1.88 -5.41 4.31
C ALA A 195 1.75 -4.45 3.11
N ASP A 196 2.86 -4.15 2.42
CA ASP A 196 2.84 -3.38 1.17
C ASP A 196 2.13 -4.13 0.04
N LEU A 197 2.32 -5.46 -0.05
CA LEU A 197 1.64 -6.29 -1.05
C LEU A 197 0.13 -6.32 -0.80
N SER A 198 -0.29 -6.45 0.46
CA SER A 198 -1.69 -6.31 0.86
C SER A 198 -2.26 -4.93 0.54
N ALA A 199 -1.50 -3.86 0.79
CA ALA A 199 -1.89 -2.50 0.43
C ALA A 199 -2.06 -2.34 -1.09
N ASN A 200 -1.10 -2.81 -1.89
CA ASN A 200 -1.18 -2.79 -3.35
C ASN A 200 -2.43 -3.53 -3.85
N PHE A 201 -2.70 -4.73 -3.31
CA PHE A 201 -3.84 -5.54 -3.70
C PHE A 201 -5.18 -4.88 -3.36
N ASN A 202 -5.36 -4.38 -2.13
CA ASN A 202 -6.58 -3.68 -1.75
C ASN A 202 -6.72 -2.34 -2.49
N GLY A 203 -5.60 -1.73 -2.89
CA GLY A 203 -5.58 -0.58 -3.79
C GLY A 203 -6.18 -0.88 -5.16
N MET A 204 -5.83 -2.01 -5.76
CA MET A 204 -6.45 -2.47 -7.02
C MET A 204 -7.98 -2.57 -6.88
N ARG A 205 -8.46 -3.11 -5.75
CA ARG A 205 -9.89 -3.21 -5.44
C ARG A 205 -10.53 -1.83 -5.33
N PHE A 206 -9.87 -0.90 -4.63
CA PHE A 206 -10.31 0.49 -4.50
C PHE A 206 -10.50 1.18 -5.86
N TRP A 207 -9.55 1.04 -6.77
CA TRP A 207 -9.66 1.61 -8.12
C TRP A 207 -10.76 0.95 -8.96
N ASN A 208 -10.97 -0.36 -8.80
CA ASN A 208 -12.11 -1.05 -9.41
C ASN A 208 -13.44 -0.49 -8.90
N HIS A 209 -13.55 -0.20 -7.61
CA HIS A 209 -14.76 0.31 -6.98
C HIS A 209 -15.09 1.77 -7.28
N MET A 210 -14.19 2.52 -7.92
CA MET A 210 -14.52 3.87 -8.42
C MET A 210 -15.73 3.82 -9.36
N LEU A 211 -15.65 2.99 -10.41
CA LEU A 211 -16.72 2.82 -11.39
C LEU A 211 -17.45 1.48 -11.28
N GLN A 212 -16.89 0.50 -10.57
CA GLN A 212 -17.42 -0.86 -10.39
C GLN A 212 -17.97 -1.46 -11.69
N LYS A 213 -17.26 -1.28 -12.81
CA LYS A 213 -17.66 -1.88 -14.11
C LYS A 213 -17.47 -3.41 -14.15
N ARG A 214 -16.77 -3.95 -13.15
CA ARG A 214 -16.35 -5.35 -13.05
C ARG A 214 -16.52 -5.80 -11.60
N ASP A 215 -16.76 -7.09 -11.40
CA ASP A 215 -16.78 -7.68 -10.06
C ASP A 215 -15.42 -7.55 -9.38
N ASP A 216 -15.41 -7.42 -8.06
CA ASP A 216 -14.20 -7.49 -7.24
C ASP A 216 -13.51 -8.85 -7.47
N VAL A 217 -12.18 -8.84 -7.47
CA VAL A 217 -11.35 -10.06 -7.57
C VAL A 217 -11.59 -11.06 -6.42
N LEU A 218 -12.18 -10.62 -5.31
CA LEU A 218 -12.65 -11.48 -4.22
C LEU A 218 -14.06 -12.05 -4.46
N GLY A 219 -14.71 -11.66 -5.55
CA GLY A 219 -16.06 -12.04 -5.95
C GLY A 219 -17.11 -10.95 -5.74
N ALA A 220 -18.24 -11.06 -6.45
CA ALA A 220 -19.30 -10.04 -6.50
C ALA A 220 -19.86 -9.60 -5.13
N ARG A 221 -19.81 -10.47 -4.11
CA ARG A 221 -20.21 -10.13 -2.73
C ARG A 221 -19.35 -9.05 -2.08
N HIS A 222 -18.17 -8.77 -2.64
CA HIS A 222 -17.23 -7.74 -2.19
C HIS A 222 -17.33 -6.45 -3.01
N ASN A 223 -18.29 -6.35 -3.95
CA ASN A 223 -18.58 -5.12 -4.67
C ASN A 223 -19.18 -4.08 -3.72
N ILE A 224 -18.43 -3.00 -3.49
CA ILE A 224 -18.84 -1.90 -2.60
C ILE A 224 -18.89 -0.55 -3.31
N GLY A 225 -18.39 -0.47 -4.55
CA GLY A 225 -18.64 0.64 -5.47
C GLY A 225 -19.96 0.46 -6.24
N PRO A 226 -20.29 1.29 -7.24
CA PRO A 226 -19.50 2.41 -7.71
C PRO A 226 -19.54 3.59 -6.73
N TYR A 227 -18.40 4.23 -6.52
CA TYR A 227 -18.28 5.47 -5.76
C TYR A 227 -18.71 6.70 -6.57
N LEU A 228 -18.66 6.60 -7.89
CA LEU A 228 -19.20 7.59 -8.80
C LEU A 228 -19.73 6.93 -10.07
N THR A 229 -20.65 7.61 -10.75
CA THR A 229 -21.25 7.14 -12.00
C THR A 229 -21.27 8.26 -13.03
N CYS A 230 -21.35 7.91 -14.30
CA CYS A 230 -21.63 8.85 -15.37
C CYS A 230 -23.15 8.92 -15.59
N GLN A 231 -23.77 10.07 -15.30
CA GLN A 231 -25.22 10.27 -15.45
C GLN A 231 -25.48 11.51 -16.31
N ALA A 232 -26.22 11.36 -17.40
CA ALA A 232 -26.54 12.44 -18.34
C ALA A 232 -25.30 13.25 -18.77
N GLY A 233 -24.18 12.54 -19.03
CA GLY A 233 -22.92 13.14 -19.45
C GLY A 233 -22.12 13.82 -18.32
N LYS A 234 -22.49 13.64 -17.05
CA LYS A 234 -21.77 14.20 -15.90
C LYS A 234 -21.35 13.14 -14.89
N TRP A 235 -20.12 13.23 -14.42
CA TRP A 235 -19.64 12.45 -13.28
C TRP A 235 -20.40 12.89 -12.03
N THR A 236 -21.02 11.93 -11.34
CA THR A 236 -21.80 12.18 -10.12
C THR A 236 -21.37 11.19 -9.06
N ARG A 237 -21.00 11.69 -7.88
CA ARG A 237 -20.68 10.86 -6.71
C ARG A 237 -21.92 10.05 -6.29
N ASN A 238 -21.72 8.82 -5.87
CA ASN A 238 -22.78 8.00 -5.29
C ASN A 238 -22.95 8.33 -3.79
N PRO A 239 -24.04 9.00 -3.37
CA PRO A 239 -24.23 9.35 -1.96
C PRO A 239 -24.53 8.13 -1.07
N GLU A 240 -25.01 7.03 -1.64
CA GLU A 240 -25.31 5.80 -0.92
C GLU A 240 -24.07 4.94 -0.67
N ARG A 241 -23.00 5.19 -1.43
CA ARG A 241 -21.73 4.46 -1.35
C ARG A 241 -20.56 5.45 -1.27
N PRO A 242 -20.42 6.22 -0.17
CA PRO A 242 -19.26 7.07 0.02
C PRO A 242 -17.99 6.22 0.18
N ILE A 243 -16.83 6.81 -0.11
CA ILE A 243 -15.55 6.16 0.17
C ILE A 243 -15.42 5.99 1.69
N ASP A 244 -15.19 4.76 2.11
CA ASP A 244 -14.81 4.42 3.48
C ASP A 244 -13.62 3.47 3.46
N PHE A 245 -12.49 3.92 4.01
CA PHE A 245 -11.24 3.16 4.01
C PHE A 245 -11.25 1.91 4.89
N ARG A 246 -12.21 1.79 5.83
CA ARG A 246 -12.39 0.55 6.60
C ARG A 246 -12.72 -0.67 5.72
N ASN A 247 -13.17 -0.44 4.49
CA ASN A 247 -13.41 -1.52 3.53
C ASN A 247 -12.13 -2.13 2.93
N TYR A 248 -11.01 -1.43 3.02
CA TYR A 248 -9.75 -1.81 2.38
C TYR A 248 -8.64 -2.04 3.39
N VAL A 249 -8.61 -1.23 4.45
CA VAL A 249 -7.62 -1.33 5.51
C VAL A 249 -8.00 -2.46 6.46
N ASP A 250 -7.07 -3.39 6.64
CA ASP A 250 -7.17 -4.44 7.64
C ASP A 250 -5.79 -4.82 8.18
N VAL A 251 -5.78 -5.74 9.14
CA VAL A 251 -4.57 -6.19 9.85
C VAL A 251 -3.51 -6.79 8.91
N THR A 252 -3.83 -7.17 7.68
CA THR A 252 -2.80 -7.64 6.73
C THR A 252 -1.89 -6.52 6.25
N MET A 253 -2.23 -5.26 6.52
CA MET A 253 -1.38 -4.07 6.28
C MET A 253 -0.53 -3.66 7.50
N GLN A 254 -0.52 -4.46 8.56
CA GLN A 254 0.38 -4.29 9.70
C GLN A 254 1.62 -5.15 9.56
N GLU A 255 2.82 -4.59 9.72
CA GLU A 255 4.09 -5.34 9.61
C GLU A 255 4.34 -6.27 10.81
N SER A 256 3.66 -6.02 11.93
CA SER A 256 3.65 -6.90 13.11
C SER A 256 2.71 -8.11 12.96
N MET A 257 1.79 -8.06 12.00
CA MET A 257 0.84 -9.13 11.71
C MET A 257 1.21 -9.86 10.43
N ASN A 258 1.51 -9.14 9.35
CA ASN A 258 1.88 -9.69 8.05
C ASN A 258 3.39 -9.52 7.83
N CYS A 259 4.13 -10.54 8.24
CA CYS A 259 5.54 -10.39 8.57
C CYS A 259 6.43 -10.02 7.39
N SER A 260 7.26 -9.00 7.58
CA SER A 260 8.29 -8.65 6.61
C SER A 260 9.40 -9.71 6.56
N LYS A 261 9.97 -9.89 5.36
CA LYS A 261 11.22 -10.64 5.15
C LYS A 261 12.37 -9.66 4.87
N PHE A 262 13.61 -10.11 5.00
CA PHE A 262 14.77 -9.22 4.94
C PHE A 262 15.74 -9.61 3.83
N ALA A 263 16.36 -8.61 3.20
CA ALA A 263 17.33 -8.82 2.12
C ALA A 263 18.56 -9.65 2.56
N THR A 264 18.96 -9.54 3.84
CA THR A 264 20.17 -10.16 4.39
C THR A 264 19.89 -10.88 5.70
N ASN A 265 20.69 -11.92 6.00
CA ASN A 265 20.68 -12.58 7.31
C ASN A 265 21.05 -11.61 8.45
N GLY A 266 21.84 -10.58 8.15
CA GLY A 266 22.16 -9.51 9.11
C GLY A 266 20.92 -8.70 9.49
N GLY A 267 20.06 -8.39 8.52
CA GLY A 267 18.76 -7.74 8.75
C GLY A 267 17.85 -8.59 9.63
N VAL A 268 17.72 -9.88 9.31
CA VAL A 268 16.95 -10.85 10.13
C VAL A 268 17.44 -10.85 11.58
N LYS A 269 18.76 -11.01 11.78
CA LYS A 269 19.36 -11.06 13.11
C LYS A 269 19.10 -9.78 13.89
N LYS A 270 19.30 -8.61 13.28
CA LYS A 270 19.07 -7.31 13.95
C LYS A 270 17.62 -7.11 14.34
N PHE A 271 16.69 -7.49 13.46
CA PHE A 271 15.27 -7.42 13.74
C PHE A 271 14.88 -8.30 14.93
N GLN A 272 15.33 -9.56 14.95
CA GLN A 272 15.09 -10.49 16.04
C GLN A 272 15.70 -10.02 17.37
N GLU A 273 16.94 -9.51 17.35
CA GLU A 273 17.59 -8.92 18.53
C GLU A 273 16.80 -7.72 19.08
N ALA A 274 16.25 -6.89 18.20
CA ALA A 274 15.42 -5.76 18.60
C ALA A 274 14.10 -6.22 19.25
N LEU A 275 13.41 -7.22 18.69
CA LEU A 275 12.23 -7.82 19.32
C LEU A 275 12.54 -8.42 20.70
N ILE A 276 13.64 -9.16 20.84
CA ILE A 276 14.08 -9.71 22.14
C ILE A 276 14.33 -8.59 23.15
N LYS A 277 14.96 -7.50 22.73
CA LYS A 277 15.22 -6.33 23.58
C LYS A 277 13.91 -5.68 24.04
N MET A 278 12.91 -5.58 23.17
CA MET A 278 11.59 -5.05 23.51
C MET A 278 10.86 -5.97 24.48
N GLN A 279 10.87 -7.29 24.22
CA GLN A 279 10.29 -8.30 25.09
C GLN A 279 10.89 -8.30 26.51
N ASN A 280 12.20 -8.03 26.62
CA ASN A 280 12.88 -7.91 27.90
C ASN A 280 12.52 -6.62 28.67
N ARG A 281 12.19 -5.54 27.94
CA ARG A 281 11.79 -4.25 28.52
C ARG A 281 10.34 -4.25 28.97
N ASP A 282 9.47 -4.89 28.19
CA ASP A 282 8.05 -5.00 28.47
C ASP A 282 7.61 -6.47 28.41
N LYS A 283 7.40 -7.05 29.58
CA LYS A 283 6.97 -8.45 29.73
C LYS A 283 5.47 -8.63 29.63
N SER A 284 4.70 -7.54 29.57
CA SER A 284 3.23 -7.59 29.48
C SER A 284 2.74 -7.81 28.05
N ARG A 285 3.57 -7.46 27.06
CA ARG A 285 3.30 -7.61 25.63
C ARG A 285 4.09 -8.77 25.04
N THR A 286 3.59 -9.33 23.93
CA THR A 286 4.30 -10.32 23.13
C THR A 286 4.91 -9.63 21.90
N PHE A 287 6.23 -9.74 21.74
CA PHE A 287 6.96 -9.20 20.59
C PHE A 287 7.40 -10.34 19.68
N SER A 288 6.55 -10.68 18.72
CA SER A 288 6.80 -11.69 17.69
C SER A 288 6.07 -11.30 16.41
N CYS A 289 6.35 -11.98 15.30
CA CYS A 289 5.54 -11.85 14.10
C CYS A 289 5.19 -13.23 13.53
N PRO A 290 3.90 -13.50 13.26
CA PRO A 290 2.76 -12.63 13.53
C PRO A 290 2.52 -12.47 15.04
N VAL A 291 2.19 -11.26 15.51
CA VAL A 291 1.85 -11.04 16.94
C VAL A 291 0.68 -11.93 17.36
N SER A 292 -0.29 -12.13 16.46
CA SER A 292 -1.37 -13.11 16.63
C SER A 292 -1.56 -13.94 15.36
N PRO A 293 -0.98 -15.16 15.29
CA PRO A 293 -1.18 -16.06 14.15
C PRO A 293 -2.66 -16.36 13.90
N ARG A 294 -3.47 -16.44 14.97
CA ARG A 294 -4.90 -16.66 14.87
C ARG A 294 -5.61 -15.50 14.18
N ALA A 295 -5.39 -14.27 14.63
CA ALA A 295 -6.05 -13.11 14.06
C ALA A 295 -5.62 -12.87 12.60
N LEU A 296 -4.33 -13.10 12.28
CA LEU A 296 -3.87 -13.06 10.89
C LEU A 296 -4.64 -14.09 10.04
N ASN A 297 -4.74 -15.33 10.49
CA ASN A 297 -5.44 -16.39 9.75
C ASN A 297 -6.94 -16.12 9.62
N GLU A 298 -7.60 -15.55 10.63
CA GLU A 298 -9.02 -15.19 10.55
C GLU A 298 -9.27 -14.14 9.45
N VAL A 299 -8.42 -13.12 9.34
CA VAL A 299 -8.55 -12.10 8.28
C VAL A 299 -8.07 -12.63 6.92
N ALA A 300 -7.03 -13.47 6.90
CA ALA A 300 -6.48 -14.09 5.70
C ALA A 300 -7.51 -14.89 4.90
N ARG A 301 -8.52 -15.49 5.56
CA ARG A 301 -9.62 -16.21 4.91
C ARG A 301 -10.36 -15.40 3.85
N LYS A 302 -10.42 -14.07 4.02
CA LYS A 302 -10.99 -13.16 3.01
C LYS A 302 -10.27 -13.27 1.65
N TYR A 303 -8.98 -13.57 1.69
CA TYR A 303 -8.09 -13.66 0.54
C TYR A 303 -7.87 -15.09 0.04
N GLU A 304 -8.52 -16.09 0.63
CA GLU A 304 -8.44 -17.50 0.19
C GLU A 304 -9.31 -17.77 -1.05
N VAL A 305 -9.20 -16.91 -2.07
CA VAL A 305 -9.91 -16.99 -3.33
C VAL A 305 -8.95 -17.48 -4.41
N GLU A 306 -9.34 -18.52 -5.14
CA GLU A 306 -8.56 -19.06 -6.25
C GLU A 306 -8.44 -18.03 -7.39
N ILE A 307 -7.24 -17.91 -7.94
CA ILE A 307 -7.01 -16.99 -9.06
C ILE A 307 -7.39 -17.68 -10.36
N ALA A 308 -8.45 -17.18 -11.00
CA ALA A 308 -8.92 -17.69 -12.28
C ALA A 308 -7.78 -17.72 -13.33
N GLY A 309 -7.61 -18.88 -13.98
CA GLY A 309 -6.58 -19.08 -15.00
C GLY A 309 -5.18 -19.39 -14.45
N ASP A 310 -4.99 -19.52 -13.14
CA ASP A 310 -3.72 -20.00 -12.60
C ASP A 310 -3.60 -21.53 -12.68
N SER A 311 -2.66 -22.00 -13.50
CA SER A 311 -2.34 -23.43 -13.62
C SER A 311 -1.94 -24.13 -12.31
N ARG A 312 -1.47 -23.37 -11.31
CA ARG A 312 -1.07 -23.91 -9.99
C ARG A 312 -2.21 -23.90 -8.97
N GLY A 313 -3.37 -23.33 -9.30
CA GLY A 313 -4.48 -23.17 -8.36
C GLY A 313 -4.11 -22.31 -7.14
N SER A 314 -3.17 -21.35 -7.29
CA SER A 314 -2.82 -20.48 -6.18
C SER A 314 -3.99 -19.57 -5.80
N LYS A 315 -4.10 -19.31 -4.50
CA LYS A 315 -5.05 -18.37 -3.93
C LYS A 315 -4.39 -17.00 -3.77
N ILE A 316 -5.18 -15.95 -3.61
CA ILE A 316 -4.66 -14.58 -3.48
C ILE A 316 -3.79 -14.44 -2.22
N ASP A 317 -4.20 -15.06 -1.10
CA ASP A 317 -3.44 -15.01 0.16
C ASP A 317 -2.03 -15.58 0.04
N HIS A 318 -1.80 -16.54 -0.86
CA HIS A 318 -0.45 -17.04 -1.20
C HIS A 318 0.50 -15.91 -1.59
N TRP A 319 0.01 -14.86 -2.26
CA TRP A 319 0.85 -13.81 -2.83
C TRP A 319 1.04 -12.59 -1.92
N ILE A 320 0.17 -12.40 -0.92
CA ILE A 320 0.12 -11.16 -0.13
C ILE A 320 0.23 -11.39 1.38
N ILE A 321 0.21 -12.64 1.85
CA ILE A 321 0.26 -12.97 3.28
C ILE A 321 1.47 -13.85 3.60
N ASN A 322 2.28 -13.42 4.55
CA ASN A 322 3.37 -14.21 5.11
C ASN A 322 2.97 -14.80 6.47
N ARG A 323 2.94 -16.14 6.52
CA ARG A 323 2.67 -16.90 7.75
C ARG A 323 3.93 -17.49 8.38
N ASP A 324 5.04 -17.47 7.66
CA ASP A 324 6.29 -18.14 8.05
C ASP A 324 7.14 -17.24 8.98
N GLY A 325 6.70 -16.01 9.21
CA GLY A 325 7.35 -15.06 10.10
C GLY A 325 8.50 -14.30 9.42
N ASN A 326 9.38 -13.75 10.25
CA ASN A 326 10.49 -12.93 9.81
C ASN A 326 11.71 -13.77 9.42
N GLU A 327 11.97 -13.88 8.12
CA GLU A 327 13.12 -14.60 7.59
C GLU A 327 13.82 -13.83 6.46
N LYS A 328 14.87 -14.42 5.89
CA LYS A 328 15.53 -13.84 4.72
C LYS A 328 14.66 -14.08 3.49
N VAL A 329 14.40 -13.04 2.71
CA VAL A 329 13.66 -13.15 1.46
C VAL A 329 14.39 -14.05 0.47
N SER A 330 13.66 -14.99 -0.13
CA SER A 330 14.19 -15.81 -1.22
C SER A 330 13.96 -15.10 -2.56
N TYR A 331 15.04 -14.83 -3.28
CA TYR A 331 14.93 -14.21 -4.61
C TYR A 331 14.43 -15.20 -5.67
N PHE A 332 14.62 -16.51 -5.46
CA PHE A 332 14.34 -17.54 -6.45
C PHE A 332 13.23 -18.52 -6.06
N ASN A 333 12.99 -18.74 -4.75
CA ASN A 333 12.07 -19.78 -4.26
C ASN A 333 10.88 -19.22 -3.48
N GLU A 334 10.62 -17.94 -3.64
CA GLU A 334 9.52 -17.26 -2.98
C GLU A 334 8.36 -17.20 -3.97
N PHE A 335 7.28 -17.91 -3.64
CA PHE A 335 6.01 -18.10 -4.37
C PHE A 335 5.96 -19.10 -5.54
#